data_AF-G9KLQ8-F1
#
_entry.id   AF-G9KLQ8-F1
#
_cell.length_a   1.000
_cell.length_b   1.000
_cell.length_c   1.000
_cell.angle_alpha   90.00
_cell.angle_beta   90.00
_cell.angle_gamma   90.00
#
_symmetry.space_group_name_H-M   'P 1'
#
loop_
_entity.id
_entity.type
_entity.pdbx_description
1 polymer ?
#
loop_
_entity_poly.entity_id
_entity_poly.type
_entity_poly.pdbx_seq_one_letter_code
_entity_poly.pdbx_strand_id
1 'polypeptide(L)' 'PTFLSCGDEHTAIVTGNNKLYMFGSNNWGQLGLGSKSTINKPTCVKALKPEKVKFAACGRNHTLVSTEG' A
#
# COMPACT_ATOMS: atom_id res chain seq x y z
N PRO A 1 -6.14 -9.48 -8.22
CA PRO A 1 -5.26 -8.27 -8.12
C PRO A 1 -5.20 -7.63 -9.51
N THR A 2 -5.08 -6.31 -9.58
CA THR A 2 -4.96 -5.57 -10.85
C THR A 2 -3.61 -4.88 -10.99
N PHE A 3 -2.95 -4.55 -9.89
CA PHE A 3 -1.62 -3.94 -9.89
C PHE A 3 -0.80 -4.41 -8.67
N LEU A 4 0.52 -4.54 -8.86
CA LEU A 4 1.49 -4.91 -7.82
C LEU A 4 2.69 -3.96 -7.88
N SER A 5 3.21 -3.56 -6.73
CA SER A 5 4.50 -2.86 -6.63
C SER A 5 5.28 -3.40 -5.44
N CYS A 6 6.57 -3.68 -5.65
CA CYS A 6 7.49 -4.06 -4.59
C CYS A 6 8.55 -2.96 -4.45
N GLY A 7 8.82 -2.56 -3.21
CA GLY A 7 9.96 -1.72 -2.85
C GLY A 7 11.10 -2.56 -2.30
N ASP A 8 11.99 -1.95 -1.53
CA ASP A 8 13.14 -2.62 -0.91
C ASP A 8 12.69 -3.72 0.08
N GLU A 9 11.75 -3.39 0.98
CA GLU A 9 11.28 -4.33 2.02
C GLU A 9 9.75 -4.33 2.21
N HIS A 10 8.98 -3.77 1.27
CA HIS A 10 7.52 -3.71 1.38
C HIS A 10 6.82 -3.88 0.03
N THR A 11 5.53 -4.18 0.08
CA THR A 11 4.74 -4.49 -1.11
C THR A 11 3.36 -3.87 -1.03
N ALA A 12 2.91 -3.33 -2.17
CA ALA A 12 1.57 -2.82 -2.42
C ALA A 12 0.80 -3.73 -3.39
N ILE A 13 -0.46 -3.99 -3.07
CA ILE A 13 -1.41 -4.70 -3.94
C ILE A 13 -2.63 -3.81 -4.15
N VAL A 14 -2.94 -3.52 -5.42
CA VAL A 14 -4.22 -2.94 -5.81
C VAL A 14 -5.12 -4.06 -6.32
N THR A 15 -6.36 -4.09 -5.83
CA THR A 15 -7.36 -5.09 -6.21
C THR A 15 -8.31 -4.57 -7.28
N GLY A 16 -9.06 -5.47 -7.93
CA GLY A 16 -10.08 -5.08 -8.92
C GLY A 16 -11.31 -4.37 -8.35
N ASN A 17 -11.44 -4.32 -7.02
CA ASN A 17 -12.43 -3.48 -6.33
C ASN A 17 -11.80 -2.20 -5.76
N ASN A 18 -10.68 -1.76 -6.34
CA ASN A 18 -9.99 -0.49 -6.12
C ASN A 18 -9.50 -0.30 -4.67
N LYS A 19 -9.18 -1.39 -3.97
CA LYS A 19 -8.64 -1.35 -2.61
C LYS A 19 -7.13 -1.51 -2.62
N LEU A 20 -6.46 -0.80 -1.72
CA LEU A 20 -5.03 -0.93 -1.45
C LEU A 20 -4.78 -1.84 -0.25
N TYR A 21 -3.89 -2.81 -0.44
CA TYR A 21 -3.34 -3.65 0.62
C TYR A 21 -1.82 -3.50 0.67
N MET A 22 -1.28 -3.39 1.87
CA MET A 22 0.14 -3.18 2.13
C MET A 22 0.66 -4.25 3.11
N PHE A 23 1.90 -4.69 2.94
CA PHE A 23 2.61 -5.57 3.88
C PHE A 23 4.13 -5.46 3.72
N GLY A 24 4.86 -6.01 4.68
CA GLY A 24 6.32 -5.94 4.79
C GLY A 24 6.80 -4.99 5.89
N SER A 25 8.03 -4.52 5.73
CA SER A 25 8.68 -3.53 6.60
C SER A 25 7.88 -2.23 6.64
N ASN A 26 7.77 -1.65 7.84
CA ASN A 26 7.05 -0.40 8.06
C ASN A 26 7.84 0.57 8.95
N ASN A 27 9.17 0.38 9.05
CA ASN A 27 10.02 1.16 9.94
C ASN A 27 9.94 2.68 9.70
N TRP A 28 9.59 3.08 8.47
CA TRP A 28 9.44 4.48 8.05
C TRP A 28 7.97 4.92 7.93
N GLY A 29 7.01 4.03 8.24
CA GLY A 29 5.59 4.28 8.02
C GLY A 29 5.16 4.09 6.56
N GLN A 30 5.99 3.45 5.72
CA GLN A 30 5.77 3.32 4.28
C GLN A 30 4.51 2.51 3.91
N LEU A 31 3.92 1.76 4.84
CA LEU A 31 2.65 1.07 4.61
C LEU A 31 1.42 1.99 4.74
N GLY A 32 1.56 3.19 5.31
CA GLY A 32 0.45 4.13 5.48
C GLY A 32 -0.65 3.67 6.45
N LEU A 33 -0.30 2.82 7.42
CA LEU A 33 -1.26 2.19 8.35
C LEU A 33 -1.40 2.93 9.71
N GLY A 34 -0.81 4.12 9.84
CA GLY A 34 -0.86 4.91 11.08
C GLY A 34 0.05 4.38 12.21
N SER A 35 0.95 3.44 11.91
CA SER A 35 1.96 2.91 12.83
C SER A 35 3.28 2.66 12.08
N LYS A 36 4.33 2.29 12.82
CA LYS A 36 5.65 1.91 12.27
C LYS A 36 6.01 0.44 12.48
N SER A 37 5.05 -0.39 12.88
CA SER A 37 5.28 -1.82 13.10
C SER A 37 5.23 -2.59 11.78
N THR A 38 6.18 -3.50 11.57
CA THR A 38 6.19 -4.45 10.45
C THR A 38 4.89 -5.26 10.40
N ILE A 39 4.38 -5.49 9.20
CA ILE A 39 3.12 -6.19 8.96
C ILE A 39 3.36 -7.41 8.07
N ASN A 40 3.13 -8.60 8.62
CA ASN A 40 3.44 -9.87 7.95
C ASN A 40 2.32 -10.41 7.04
N LYS A 41 1.18 -9.73 6.97
CA LYS A 41 0.03 -10.14 6.15
C LYS A 41 -0.54 -8.95 5.37
N PRO A 42 -0.96 -9.12 4.10
CA PRO A 42 -1.61 -8.06 3.34
C PRO A 42 -2.73 -7.39 4.15
N THR A 43 -2.56 -6.12 4.45
CA THR A 43 -3.47 -5.35 5.32
C THR A 43 -4.04 -4.18 4.56
N CYS A 44 -5.37 -4.05 4.58
CA CYS A 44 -6.08 -3.00 3.85
C CYS A 44 -5.82 -1.63 4.48
N VAL A 45 -5.42 -0.66 3.65
CA VAL A 45 -5.26 0.75 4.06
C VAL A 45 -6.64 1.39 4.16
N LYS A 46 -7.26 1.29 5.34
CA LYS A 46 -8.66 1.70 5.55
C LYS A 46 -8.92 3.17 5.23
N ALA A 47 -7.92 4.03 5.41
CA ALA A 47 -8.00 5.47 5.13
C ALA A 47 -8.33 5.78 3.66
N LEU A 48 -7.98 4.89 2.73
CA LEU A 48 -8.23 5.06 1.28
C LEU A 48 -9.48 4.32 0.78
N LYS A 49 -10.31 3.76 1.67
CA LYS A 49 -11.56 3.09 1.26
C LYS A 49 -12.57 3.97 0.53
N PRO A 50 -12.72 5.28 0.87
CA PRO A 50 -13.62 6.17 0.12
C PRO A 50 -13.13 6.41 -1.32
N GLU A 51 -11.84 6.23 -1.56
CA GLU A 51 -11.19 6.49 -2.83
C GLU A 51 -11.14 5.24 -3.72
N LYS A 52 -10.98 5.46 -5.02
CA LYS A 52 -10.78 4.39 -5.99
C LYS A 52 -9.30 4.30 -6.38
N VAL A 53 -8.52 3.52 -5.64
CA VAL A 53 -7.08 3.34 -5.92
C VAL A 53 -6.85 2.63 -7.26
N LYS A 54 -5.93 3.16 -8.08
CA LYS A 54 -5.58 2.60 -9.40
C LYS A 54 -4.13 2.12 -9.47
N PHE A 55 -3.20 2.92 -8.95
CA PHE A 55 -1.77 2.63 -9.04
C PHE A 55 -1.08 2.86 -7.69
N ALA A 56 0.01 2.14 -7.47
CA ALA A 56 0.91 2.34 -6.35
C ALA A 56 2.36 2.21 -6.83
N ALA A 57 3.28 2.93 -6.20
CA ALA A 57 4.72 2.77 -6.45
C ALA A 57 5.45 2.71 -5.11
N CYS A 58 6.15 1.60 -4.88
CA CYS A 58 6.93 1.35 -3.68
C CYS A 58 8.40 1.67 -3.93
N GLY A 59 8.92 2.69 -3.25
CA GLY A 59 10.34 3.03 -3.26
C GLY A 59 11.12 2.27 -2.18
N ARG A 60 12.27 2.81 -1.77
CA ARG A 60 13.06 2.23 -0.68
C ARG A 60 12.31 2.24 0.67
N ASN A 61 11.78 3.40 1.01
CA ASN A 61 11.20 3.69 2.33
C ASN A 61 9.92 4.54 2.24
N HIS A 62 9.28 4.60 1.07
CA HIS A 62 8.06 5.37 0.84
C HIS A 62 7.15 4.67 -0.19
N THR A 63 5.86 5.03 -0.17
CA THR A 63 4.87 4.57 -1.15
C THR A 63 4.14 5.77 -1.72
N LEU A 64 4.01 5.83 -3.04
CA LEU A 64 3.11 6.75 -3.75
C LEU A 64 1.84 6.00 -4.16
N VAL A 65 0.69 6.67 -4.12
CA VAL A 65 -0.61 6.11 -4.49
C VAL A 65 -1.35 7.11 -5.38
N SER A 66 -1.99 6.61 -6.44
CA SER A 66 -2.87 7.39 -7.32
C SER A 66 -4.29 6.81 -7.31
N THR A 67 -5.27 7.70 -7.22
CA THR A 67 -6.71 7.41 -7.23
C THR A 67 -7.36 7.89 -8.53
N GLU A 68 -8.52 7.32 -8.86
CA GLU A 68 -9.40 7.89 -9.88
C GLU A 68 -9.86 9.29 -9.43
N GLY A 69 -9.83 10.27 -10.34
CA GLY A 69 -10.37 11.61 -10.12
C GLY A 69 -11.89 11.66 -10.23
#